data_AF-A0A7J6P3B7-F1
#
_entry.id   AF-A0A7J6P3B7-F1
#
_cell.length_a   1.000
_cell.length_b   1.000
_cell.length_c   1.000
_cell.angle_alpha   90.00
_cell.angle_beta   90.00
_cell.angle_gamma   90.00
#
_symmetry.space_group_name_H-M   'P 1'
#
loop_
_entity.id
_entity.type
_entity.pdbx_description
1 polymer ?
#
loop_
_entity_poly.entity_id
_entity_poly.type
_entity_poly.pdbx_seq_one_letter_code
_entity_poly.pdbx_strand_id
1 'polypeptide(L)'
;TVLPTNDNGLRTPLLFVACADGAVEIYELATMDRASSLHSPDYINNVDADGGDSSNGSYYPKRTHTVRIEGMATAVALSPDGLRLAVGSAVGTVTMFLLKTLRLDGVIDCRNRYGKLKCGRKITGMQWQKDSQR
;
A
#
# COMPACT_ATOMS: atom_id res chain seq x y z
N THR A 1 -8.22 -6.83 13.17
CA THR A 1 -7.29 -6.97 12.02
C THR A 1 -6.02 -7.68 12.46
N VAL A 2 -5.81 -8.93 12.00
CA VAL A 2 -4.52 -9.62 12.16
C VAL A 2 -3.62 -9.05 11.07
N LEU A 3 -2.89 -7.98 11.40
CA LEU A 3 -1.81 -7.50 10.53
C LEU A 3 -0.70 -8.55 10.58
N PRO A 4 0.11 -8.68 9.51
CA PRO A 4 1.27 -9.57 9.56
C PRO A 4 2.13 -9.21 10.77
N THR A 5 2.61 -10.24 11.43
CA THR A 5 3.54 -10.13 12.55
C THR A 5 4.83 -10.80 12.14
N ASN A 6 5.97 -10.22 12.49
CA ASN A 6 7.25 -10.90 12.35
C ASN A 6 7.31 -12.11 13.30
N ASP A 7 8.39 -12.87 13.19
CA ASP A 7 8.62 -14.09 13.99
C ASP A 7 8.61 -13.83 15.52
N ASN A 8 8.77 -12.57 15.93
CA ASN A 8 8.71 -12.12 17.32
C ASN A 8 7.30 -11.66 17.76
N GLY A 9 6.28 -11.82 16.91
CA GLY A 9 4.91 -11.40 17.19
C GLY A 9 4.68 -9.87 17.10
N LEU A 10 5.66 -9.10 16.65
CA LEU A 10 5.52 -7.65 16.42
C LEU A 10 4.85 -7.39 15.09
N ARG A 11 3.89 -6.46 15.06
CA ARG A 11 3.23 -6.03 13.82
C ARG A 11 4.25 -5.46 12.85
N THR A 12 4.27 -5.97 11.63
CA THR A 12 5.09 -5.41 10.55
C THR A 12 4.28 -4.35 9.80
N PRO A 13 4.89 -3.18 9.51
CA PRO A 13 4.23 -2.18 8.71
C PRO A 13 4.06 -2.68 7.27
N LEU A 14 2.95 -2.28 6.65
CA LEU A 14 2.65 -2.54 5.25
C LEU A 14 2.90 -1.29 4.42
N LEU A 15 3.53 -1.48 3.26
CA LEU A 15 3.70 -0.44 2.24
C LEU A 15 2.88 -0.81 1.00
N PHE A 16 2.09 0.14 0.51
CA PHE A 16 1.28 0.02 -0.70
C PHE A 16 1.86 0.92 -1.79
N VAL A 17 2.17 0.35 -2.94
CA VAL A 17 2.69 1.10 -4.09
C VAL A 17 1.70 0.96 -5.23
N ALA A 18 1.09 2.08 -5.62
CA ALA A 18 0.17 2.15 -6.75
C ALA A 18 0.94 2.54 -8.02
N CYS A 19 0.92 1.65 -9.01
CA CYS A 19 1.70 1.78 -10.24
C CYS A 19 0.87 2.34 -11.40
N ALA A 20 1.56 2.98 -12.34
CA ALA A 20 0.93 3.60 -13.49
C ALA A 20 0.20 2.60 -14.42
N ASP A 21 0.60 1.32 -14.37
CA ASP A 21 0.02 0.23 -15.16
C ASP A 21 -1.25 -0.37 -14.54
N GLY A 22 -1.69 0.14 -13.38
CA GLY A 22 -2.84 -0.37 -12.64
C GLY A 22 -2.52 -1.50 -11.65
N ALA A 23 -1.24 -1.87 -11.49
CA ALA A 23 -0.84 -2.72 -10.39
C ALA A 23 -0.85 -1.94 -9.07
N VAL A 24 -1.24 -2.62 -7.99
CA VAL A 24 -0.96 -2.19 -6.63
C VAL A 24 -0.15 -3.27 -5.95
N GLU A 25 1.09 -2.96 -5.68
CA GLU A 25 2.03 -3.84 -5.01
C GLU A 25 1.97 -3.64 -3.50
N ILE A 26 2.00 -4.74 -2.76
CA ILE A 26 1.89 -4.77 -1.31
C ILE A 26 3.16 -5.38 -0.76
N TYR A 27 3.83 -4.61 0.09
CA TYR A 27 5.10 -4.95 0.70
C TYR A 27 4.92 -5.06 2.21
N GLU A 28 5.50 -6.10 2.78
CA GLU A 28 5.75 -6.18 4.20
C GLU A 28 7.13 -5.60 4.49
N LEU A 29 7.21 -4.69 5.45
CA LEU A 29 8.47 -4.12 5.90
C LEU A 29 9.03 -4.99 7.04
N ALA A 30 9.92 -5.90 6.67
CA ALA A 30 10.60 -6.78 7.62
C ALA A 30 11.79 -6.07 8.26
N THR A 31 12.05 -6.34 9.53
CA THR A 31 13.26 -5.88 10.23
C THR A 31 14.39 -6.87 9.94
N MET A 32 15.58 -6.34 9.67
CA MET A 32 16.79 -7.16 9.66
C MET A 32 17.04 -7.69 11.08
N ASP A 33 17.00 -9.00 11.25
CA ASP A 33 17.48 -9.62 12.48
C ASP A 33 19.01 -9.50 12.51
N ARG A 34 19.60 -9.05 13.63
CA ARG A 34 21.05 -8.78 13.69
C ARG A 34 21.88 -10.03 13.38
N ALA A 35 21.31 -11.22 13.58
CA ALA A 35 21.93 -12.52 13.36
C ALA A 35 22.06 -12.94 11.87
N SER A 36 21.23 -12.40 10.97
CA SER A 36 21.27 -12.74 9.53
C SER A 36 22.17 -11.82 8.69
N SER A 37 22.82 -10.83 9.33
CA SER A 37 23.75 -9.88 8.69
C SER A 37 25.02 -10.49 8.10
N LEU A 38 25.28 -11.78 8.34
CA LEU A 38 26.51 -12.45 7.88
C LEU A 38 26.41 -13.09 6.48
N HIS A 39 25.26 -13.11 5.79
CA HIS A 39 25.11 -13.94 4.56
C HIS A 39 24.29 -13.38 3.39
N SER A 40 24.07 -12.07 3.25
CA SER A 40 23.47 -11.53 2.01
C SER A 40 24.43 -10.56 1.30
N PRO A 41 24.93 -10.87 0.08
CA PRO A 41 25.91 -10.04 -0.62
C PRO A 41 25.36 -8.73 -1.19
N ASP A 42 24.05 -8.58 -1.36
CA ASP A 42 23.51 -7.50 -2.19
C ASP A 42 22.50 -6.68 -1.42
N TYR A 43 22.95 -5.62 -0.73
CA TYR A 43 22.27 -4.32 -0.53
C TYR A 43 23.04 -3.51 0.53
N ILE A 44 24.26 -3.07 0.20
CA ILE A 44 24.98 -2.06 0.97
C ILE A 44 24.98 -0.78 0.16
N ASN A 45 23.92 0.02 0.29
CA ASN A 45 24.03 1.45 -0.01
C ASN A 45 24.51 2.11 1.28
N ASN A 46 25.83 2.29 1.38
CA ASN A 46 26.45 3.18 2.36
C ASN A 46 25.81 4.56 2.22
N VAL A 47 24.98 4.93 3.19
CA VAL A 47 24.78 6.33 3.53
C VAL A 47 25.67 6.55 4.75
N ASP A 48 26.80 7.19 4.50
CA ASP A 48 27.78 7.50 5.53
C ASP A 48 27.18 8.38 6.63
N ALA A 49 27.64 8.08 7.84
CA ALA A 49 27.23 8.58 9.14
C ALA A 49 27.10 10.11 9.27
N ASP A 50 25.99 10.54 9.85
CA ASP A 50 26.01 11.59 10.87
C ASP A 50 25.37 11.06 12.15
N GLY A 51 25.99 11.34 13.29
CA GLY A 51 25.77 10.65 14.55
C GLY A 51 24.37 10.90 15.13
N GLY A 52 23.52 9.88 15.10
CA GLY A 52 22.23 9.87 15.79
C GLY A 52 21.80 8.45 16.13
N ASP A 53 21.74 8.17 17.43
CA ASP A 53 21.08 7.02 18.10
C ASP A 53 20.71 5.80 17.21
N SER A 54 21.62 4.81 17.15
CA SER A 54 21.53 3.61 16.31
C SER A 54 20.53 2.54 16.82
N SER A 55 19.43 2.95 17.43
CA SER A 55 18.34 2.06 17.84
C SER A 55 17.34 1.75 16.72
N ASN A 56 17.47 2.39 15.56
CA ASN A 56 16.55 2.18 14.44
C ASN A 56 16.95 0.94 13.61
N GLY A 57 16.24 -0.17 13.83
CA GLY A 57 16.38 -1.37 13.00
C GLY A 57 16.13 -1.03 11.52
N SER A 58 17.05 -1.46 10.64
CA SER A 58 16.86 -1.30 9.19
C SER A 58 15.68 -2.15 8.72
N TYR A 59 14.72 -1.53 8.03
CA TYR A 59 13.61 -2.22 7.37
C TYR A 59 13.94 -2.48 5.92
N TYR A 60 13.57 -3.66 5.42
CA TYR A 60 13.63 -3.97 3.99
C TYR A 60 12.25 -4.36 3.47
N PRO A 61 11.86 -3.89 2.26
CA PRO A 61 10.57 -4.22 1.68
C PRO A 61 10.60 -5.62 1.06
N LYS A 62 9.73 -6.51 1.55
CA LYS A 62 9.46 -7.81 0.95
C LYS A 62 8.10 -7.76 0.25
N ARG A 63 8.09 -7.86 -1.08
CA ARG A 63 6.82 -7.91 -1.83
C ARG A 63 6.08 -9.20 -1.48
N THR A 64 4.85 -9.07 -1.00
CA THR A 64 4.01 -10.22 -0.63
C THR A 64 2.93 -10.49 -1.65
N HIS A 65 2.30 -9.43 -2.18
CA HIS A 65 1.16 -9.56 -3.08
C HIS A 65 1.12 -8.45 -4.12
N THR A 66 0.35 -8.70 -5.17
CA THR A 66 -0.01 -7.70 -6.19
C THR A 66 -1.49 -7.86 -6.51
N VAL A 67 -2.25 -6.77 -6.45
CA VAL A 67 -3.62 -6.70 -6.99
C VAL A 67 -3.62 -5.80 -8.22
N ARG A 68 -4.62 -5.96 -9.08
CA ARG A 68 -4.77 -5.14 -10.28
C ARG A 68 -6.13 -4.47 -10.30
N ILE A 69 -6.14 -3.24 -10.77
CA ILE A 69 -7.36 -2.49 -11.09
C ILE A 69 -7.42 -2.21 -12.59
N GLU A 70 -8.59 -1.76 -13.04
CA GLU A 70 -8.74 -1.26 -14.41
C GLU A 70 -8.10 0.12 -14.55
N GLY A 71 -7.22 0.27 -15.54
CA GLY A 71 -6.55 1.52 -15.83
C GLY A 71 -5.49 1.93 -14.78
N MET A 72 -4.95 3.13 -14.98
CA MET A 72 -3.87 3.65 -14.13
C MET A 72 -4.36 3.95 -12.71
N ALA A 73 -3.66 3.44 -11.70
CA ALA A 73 -3.90 3.81 -10.32
C ALA A 73 -3.45 5.26 -10.07
N THR A 74 -4.33 6.07 -9.48
CA THR A 74 -4.07 7.50 -9.23
C THR A 74 -4.09 7.87 -7.75
N ALA A 75 -4.71 7.04 -6.91
CA ALA A 75 -4.77 7.23 -5.48
C ALA A 75 -4.92 5.87 -4.78
N VAL A 76 -4.43 5.77 -3.55
CA VAL A 76 -4.60 4.60 -2.67
C VAL A 76 -4.90 5.09 -1.26
N ALA A 77 -5.82 4.41 -0.57
CA ALA A 77 -6.15 4.75 0.82
C ALA A 77 -6.58 3.51 1.59
N LEU A 78 -5.97 3.30 2.76
CA LEU A 78 -6.37 2.26 3.70
C LEU A 78 -7.54 2.76 4.56
N SER A 79 -8.54 1.93 4.77
CA SER A 79 -9.66 2.27 5.66
C SER A 79 -9.20 2.42 7.12
N PRO A 80 -9.90 3.23 7.95
CA PRO A 80 -9.49 3.47 9.33
C PRO A 80 -9.47 2.21 10.20
N ASP A 81 -10.33 1.24 9.90
CA ASP A 81 -10.38 -0.07 10.55
C ASP A 81 -9.28 -1.05 10.07
N GLY A 82 -8.53 -0.68 9.03
CA GLY A 82 -7.51 -1.50 8.39
C GLY A 82 -8.04 -2.75 7.70
N LEU A 83 -9.34 -2.83 7.39
CA LEU A 83 -9.96 -4.00 6.76
C LEU A 83 -10.07 -3.87 5.24
N ARG A 84 -9.98 -2.65 4.69
CA ARG A 84 -10.20 -2.38 3.27
C ARG A 84 -9.09 -1.52 2.68
N LEU A 85 -8.74 -1.83 1.44
CA LEU A 85 -7.88 -1.01 0.60
C LEU A 85 -8.72 -0.42 -0.52
N ALA A 86 -8.82 0.91 -0.59
CA ALA A 86 -9.42 1.62 -1.71
C ALA A 86 -8.34 2.04 -2.70
N VAL A 87 -8.57 1.80 -3.99
CA VAL A 87 -7.67 2.18 -5.07
C VAL A 87 -8.48 2.94 -6.12
N GLY A 88 -8.08 4.19 -6.36
CA GLY A 88 -8.69 5.08 -7.34
C GLY A 88 -8.04 4.92 -8.70
N SER A 89 -8.86 4.91 -9.75
CA SER A 89 -8.40 4.80 -11.13
C SER A 89 -8.55 6.10 -11.91
N ALA A 90 -7.65 6.31 -12.86
CA ALA A 90 -7.77 7.33 -13.90
C ALA A 90 -9.05 7.17 -14.74
N VAL A 91 -9.59 5.95 -14.87
CA VAL A 91 -10.86 5.70 -15.60
C VAL A 91 -12.09 6.11 -14.80
N GLY A 92 -11.92 6.49 -13.53
CA GLY A 92 -12.97 7.02 -12.68
C GLY A 92 -13.76 6.00 -11.88
N THR A 93 -13.15 4.87 -11.60
CA THR A 93 -13.64 3.90 -10.63
C THR A 93 -12.80 3.95 -9.36
N VAL A 94 -13.40 3.60 -8.23
CA VAL A 94 -12.70 3.25 -7.00
C VAL A 94 -12.93 1.77 -6.73
N THR A 95 -11.87 0.98 -6.75
CA THR A 95 -11.92 -0.45 -6.47
C THR A 95 -11.57 -0.68 -5.01
N MET A 96 -12.41 -1.42 -4.28
CA MET A 96 -12.19 -1.78 -2.89
C MET A 96 -11.78 -3.24 -2.78
N PHE A 97 -10.76 -3.52 -1.98
CA PHE A 97 -10.30 -4.86 -1.68
C PHE A 97 -10.39 -5.13 -0.18
N LEU A 98 -10.78 -6.34 0.21
CA LEU A 98 -10.62 -6.81 1.58
C LEU A 98 -9.14 -7.05 1.86
N LEU A 99 -8.54 -6.35 2.81
CA LEU A 99 -7.08 -6.39 3.03
C LEU A 99 -6.59 -7.81 3.40
N LYS A 100 -7.37 -8.55 4.19
CA LYS A 100 -6.98 -9.88 4.68
C LYS A 100 -6.85 -10.91 3.55
N THR A 101 -7.70 -10.82 2.53
CA THR A 101 -7.80 -11.83 1.46
C THR A 101 -7.40 -11.30 0.10
N LEU A 102 -7.26 -9.97 -0.01
CA LEU A 102 -7.05 -9.21 -1.23
C LEU A 102 -8.08 -9.48 -2.33
N ARG A 103 -9.25 -9.98 -1.94
CA ARG A 103 -10.37 -10.17 -2.85
C ARG A 103 -11.11 -8.85 -3.05
N LEU A 104 -11.66 -8.68 -4.24
CA LEU A 104 -12.54 -7.57 -4.58
C LEU A 104 -13.74 -7.55 -3.62
N ASP A 105 -13.92 -6.45 -2.90
CA ASP A 105 -15.08 -6.16 -2.06
C ASP A 105 -16.17 -5.42 -2.85
N GLY A 106 -15.75 -4.50 -3.74
CA GLY A 106 -16.67 -3.76 -4.59
C GLY A 106 -15.99 -2.74 -5.49
N VAL A 107 -16.79 -2.13 -6.38
CA VAL A 107 -16.35 -1.06 -7.28
C VAL A 107 -17.35 0.08 -7.20
N ILE A 108 -16.86 1.29 -6.98
CA ILE A 108 -17.65 2.52 -7.01
C ILE A 108 -17.38 3.21 -8.35
N ASP A 109 -18.43 3.44 -9.14
CA ASP A 109 -18.34 4.21 -10.37
C ASP A 109 -18.49 5.70 -10.06
N CYS A 110 -17.39 6.45 -10.15
CA CYS A 110 -17.35 7.90 -9.95
C CYS A 110 -17.30 8.66 -11.29
N ARG A 111 -17.49 7.98 -12.42
CA ARG A 111 -17.45 8.62 -13.74
C ARG A 111 -18.60 9.60 -13.88
N ASN A 112 -18.27 10.87 -14.13
CA ASN A 112 -19.25 11.81 -14.62
C ASN A 112 -19.44 11.57 -16.13
N ARG A 113 -20.61 11.06 -16.53
CA ARG A 113 -20.90 10.76 -17.95
C ARG A 113 -21.34 11.98 -18.75
N TYR A 114 -21.67 13.08 -18.08
CA TYR A 114 -22.25 14.28 -18.68
C TYR A 114 -21.60 15.57 -18.14
N GLY A 115 -21.73 16.68 -18.86
CA GLY A 115 -21.26 17.99 -18.39
C GLY A 115 -19.73 18.21 -18.41
N LYS A 116 -19.28 19.26 -17.73
CA LYS A 116 -17.93 19.86 -17.86
C LYS A 116 -16.78 18.93 -17.46
N LEU A 117 -17.02 18.01 -16.51
CA LEU A 117 -16.00 17.09 -16.00
C LEU A 117 -16.11 15.69 -16.62
N LYS A 118 -16.75 15.55 -17.79
CA LYS A 118 -16.93 14.25 -18.46
C LYS A 118 -15.64 13.62 -18.98
N CYS A 119 -14.63 14.44 -19.32
CA CYS A 119 -13.30 13.99 -19.79
C CYS A 119 -12.23 14.16 -18.70
N GLY A 120 -11.09 13.45 -18.81
CA GLY A 120 -9.96 13.55 -17.87
C GLY A 120 -10.01 12.60 -16.66
N ARG A 121 -8.93 12.59 -15.86
CA ARG A 121 -8.78 11.74 -14.65
C ARG A 121 -9.86 12.11 -13.63
N LYS A 122 -10.61 11.13 -13.14
CA LYS A 122 -11.73 11.42 -12.21
C LYS A 122 -11.29 11.37 -10.76
N ILE A 123 -10.48 10.36 -10.41
CA ILE A 123 -9.99 10.22 -9.04
C ILE A 123 -8.62 10.87 -8.96
N THR A 124 -8.52 11.96 -8.21
CA THR A 124 -7.28 12.72 -7.98
C THR A 124 -6.80 12.64 -6.53
N GLY A 125 -7.68 12.21 -5.62
CA GLY A 125 -7.38 12.02 -4.21
C GLY A 125 -8.50 11.21 -3.55
N MET A 126 -8.18 10.56 -2.44
CA MET A 126 -9.14 9.79 -1.64
C MET A 126 -8.77 9.93 -0.18
N GLN A 127 -9.78 10.05 0.67
CA GLN A 127 -9.63 10.05 2.11
C GLN A 127 -10.82 9.32 2.73
N TRP A 128 -10.55 8.52 3.75
CA TRP A 128 -11.59 7.93 4.57
C TRP A 128 -12.01 8.91 5.66
N GLN A 129 -13.32 9.00 5.92
CA GLN A 129 -13.80 9.68 7.11
C GLN A 129 -13.33 8.92 8.35
N LYS A 130 -12.82 9.65 9.36
CA LYS A 130 -12.14 9.12 10.55
C LYS A 130 -12.91 8.01 11.27
N ASP A 131 -14.24 8.11 11.32
CA ASP A 131 -15.12 7.18 12.03
C ASP A 131 -15.91 6.25 11.09
N SER A 132 -15.61 6.25 9.79
CA SER A 132 -16.31 5.36 8.85
C SER A 132 -15.88 3.92 9.05
N GLN A 133 -16.87 3.07 9.34
CA GLN A 133 -16.72 1.63 9.45
C GLN A 133 -16.91 0.92 8.09
N ARG A 134 -17.25 1.67 7.03
CA ARG A 134 -17.55 1.16 5.69
C ARG A 134 -17.14 2.11 4.59
#